data_AF-G5IDL1-F1
#
_entry.id   AF-G5IDL1-F1
#
_cell.length_a   1.000
_cell.length_b   1.000
_cell.length_c   1.000
_cell.angle_alpha   90.00
_cell.angle_beta   90.00
_cell.angle_gamma   90.00
#
_symmetry.space_group_name_H-M   'P 1'
#
loop_
_entity.id
_entity.type
_entity.pdbx_description
1 polymer ?
#
loop_
_entity_poly.entity_id
_entity_poly.type
_entity_poly.pdbx_seq_one_letter_code
_entity_poly.pdbx_strand_id
1 'polypeptide(L)'
;MISLEQILGPELSKMNQKNYNLLVKQMKNKEVTFMLGAGVSMPAGLPNWYTLLSKMWARLTELDMVPDLEQSPQCDACSYQKARASKIETMEKDSYYKKANAAMNGNFGALFDGMNVLEIAEYIRNYIKGISEPGFDSHGMEHITEQIVHSLIKESMKLEKDVKVKKLCGKMKQEAIGEISHMLSRCMSRTGKKGVHSVVTYNYDDLLEYCLKINEHIQNKNLNVVYDMTADKRPKTGKINIYHPHGYLPIFDTDATLSQSDCIILTETSYYQMEQKAYSWENSIQAKDFLDTTCVFIGFSGQDYNFRRMLKNRERRLPNTDGPHFIFFSLNDFINKLFGEEVEKRFNEKKINELLDQIKGSMTGTIPLDILNTMNESLVRLTNHICTDADKKVKEKILNELAVDKNFHYEWVQLYHLLYAQHTYWESYGLTPIWTTYAELPNMIRKLLP
;
A
#
# COMPACT_ATOMS: atom_id res chain seq x y z
N MET A 1 -12.34 -19.71 4.03
CA MET A 1 -11.88 -18.83 2.96
C MET A 1 -12.23 -19.45 1.63
N ILE A 2 -12.76 -18.65 0.70
CA ILE A 2 -12.88 -19.06 -0.69
C ILE A 2 -11.47 -19.37 -1.17
N SER A 3 -11.26 -20.56 -1.72
CA SER A 3 -9.93 -20.96 -2.14
C SER A 3 -9.52 -20.16 -3.37
N LEU A 4 -8.22 -19.94 -3.55
CA LEU A 4 -7.69 -19.34 -4.78
C LEU A 4 -8.12 -20.12 -6.03
N GLU A 5 -8.18 -21.46 -5.94
CA GLU A 5 -8.67 -22.31 -7.02
C GLU A 5 -10.14 -22.05 -7.37
N GLN A 6 -11.00 -21.81 -6.37
CA GLN A 6 -12.40 -21.44 -6.60
C GLN A 6 -12.53 -20.09 -7.31
N ILE A 7 -11.70 -19.09 -6.97
CA ILE A 7 -11.73 -17.77 -7.60
C ILE A 7 -11.22 -17.83 -9.05
N LEU A 8 -10.11 -18.54 -9.26
CA LEU A 8 -9.46 -18.58 -10.57
C LEU A 8 -10.17 -19.52 -11.56
N GLY A 9 -10.91 -20.50 -11.07
CA GLY A 9 -11.40 -21.57 -11.93
C GLY A 9 -10.28 -22.50 -12.43
N PRO A 10 -10.64 -23.60 -13.12
CA PRO A 10 -9.71 -24.71 -13.36
C PRO A 10 -8.54 -24.36 -14.28
N GLU A 11 -8.79 -23.66 -15.38
CA GLU A 11 -7.75 -23.36 -16.37
C GLU A 11 -6.75 -22.32 -15.85
N LEU A 12 -7.25 -21.20 -15.32
CA LEU A 12 -6.40 -20.14 -14.80
C LEU A 12 -5.67 -20.59 -13.52
N SER A 13 -6.28 -21.45 -12.70
CA SER A 13 -5.59 -22.11 -11.56
C SER A 13 -4.41 -22.96 -12.04
N LYS A 14 -4.59 -23.77 -13.08
CA LYS A 14 -3.51 -24.56 -13.70
C LYS A 14 -2.40 -23.67 -14.26
N MET A 15 -2.75 -22.57 -14.93
CA MET A 15 -1.80 -21.57 -15.43
C MET A 15 -1.05 -20.90 -14.27
N ASN A 16 -1.75 -20.52 -13.21
CA ASN A 16 -1.16 -19.90 -12.02
C ASN A 16 -0.16 -20.83 -11.33
N GLN A 17 -0.51 -22.10 -11.17
CA GLN A 17 0.38 -23.11 -10.59
C GLN A 17 1.62 -23.34 -11.48
N LYS A 18 1.46 -23.37 -12.81
CA LYS A 18 2.58 -23.46 -13.75
C LYS A 18 3.52 -22.26 -13.59
N ASN A 19 2.98 -21.05 -13.49
CA ASN A 19 3.74 -19.82 -13.31
C ASN A 19 4.50 -19.80 -11.98
N TYR A 20 3.83 -20.20 -10.90
CA TYR A 20 4.46 -20.33 -9.59
C TYR A 20 5.58 -21.39 -9.57
N ASN A 21 5.37 -22.55 -10.19
CA ASN A 21 6.40 -23.58 -10.33
C ASN A 21 7.61 -23.09 -11.15
N LEU A 22 7.37 -22.27 -12.18
CA LEU A 22 8.43 -21.64 -12.95
C LEU A 22 9.25 -20.68 -12.07
N LEU A 23 8.59 -19.86 -11.24
CA LEU A 23 9.26 -19.00 -10.26
C LEU A 23 10.13 -19.82 -9.30
N VAL A 24 9.59 -20.89 -8.71
CA VAL A 24 10.36 -21.79 -7.82
C VAL A 24 11.61 -22.33 -8.54
N LYS A 25 11.49 -22.69 -9.82
CA LYS A 25 12.65 -23.13 -10.63
C LYS A 25 13.66 -22.00 -10.84
N GLN A 26 13.22 -20.76 -11.07
CA GLN A 26 14.11 -19.60 -11.23
C GLN A 26 14.84 -19.26 -9.93
N MET A 27 14.15 -19.25 -8.80
CA MET A 27 14.73 -19.04 -7.46
C MET A 27 15.89 -20.00 -7.16
N LYS A 28 15.82 -21.24 -7.66
CA LYS A 28 16.87 -22.25 -7.47
C LYS A 28 18.09 -22.08 -8.39
N ASN A 29 17.88 -21.52 -9.57
CA ASN A 29 18.87 -21.58 -10.67
C ASN A 29 19.48 -20.23 -11.02
N LYS A 30 18.86 -19.11 -10.63
CA LYS A 30 19.26 -17.76 -11.01
C LYS A 30 19.34 -16.84 -9.81
N GLU A 31 19.95 -15.68 -10.05
CA GLU A 31 19.87 -14.55 -9.15
C GLU A 31 18.51 -13.87 -9.28
N VAL A 32 17.91 -13.54 -8.12
CA VAL A 32 16.58 -12.95 -8.03
C VAL A 32 16.64 -11.63 -7.30
N THR A 33 15.94 -10.63 -7.81
CA THR A 33 15.75 -9.35 -7.12
C THR A 33 14.30 -9.20 -6.73
N PHE A 34 14.03 -8.97 -5.44
CA PHE A 34 12.68 -8.61 -5.01
C PHE A 34 12.42 -7.14 -5.26
N MET A 35 11.29 -6.85 -5.88
CA MET A 35 10.78 -5.51 -6.08
C MET A 35 9.58 -5.39 -5.14
N LEU A 36 9.63 -4.46 -4.17
CA LEU A 36 8.61 -4.32 -3.12
C LEU A 36 7.84 -3.00 -3.26
N GLY A 37 6.52 -3.10 -3.26
CA GLY A 37 5.60 -1.96 -3.28
C GLY A 37 4.81 -1.83 -1.98
N ALA A 38 3.97 -0.81 -1.87
CA ALA A 38 3.34 -0.44 -0.60
C ALA A 38 2.49 -1.57 0.01
N GLY A 39 1.99 -2.50 -0.82
CA GLY A 39 1.19 -3.63 -0.37
C GLY A 39 1.91 -4.56 0.63
N VAL A 40 3.25 -4.61 0.67
CA VAL A 40 3.97 -5.41 1.69
C VAL A 40 4.03 -4.72 3.06
N SER A 41 3.85 -3.40 3.11
CA SER A 41 3.88 -2.60 4.33
C SER A 41 2.48 -2.37 4.92
N MET A 42 1.42 -2.51 4.11
CA MET A 42 0.03 -2.33 4.55
C MET A 42 -0.39 -3.16 5.77
N PRO A 43 -0.01 -4.45 5.92
CA PRO A 43 -0.34 -5.22 7.12
C PRO A 43 0.21 -4.61 8.41
N ALA A 44 1.27 -3.79 8.34
CA ALA A 44 1.80 -3.08 9.50
C ALA A 44 0.97 -1.86 9.92
N GLY A 45 -0.05 -1.48 9.14
CA GLY A 45 -0.81 -0.24 9.33
C GLY A 45 -0.25 0.97 8.57
N LEU A 46 0.78 0.76 7.75
CA LEU A 46 1.31 1.79 6.87
C LEU A 46 0.37 2.03 5.68
N PRO A 47 0.24 3.27 5.21
CA PRO A 47 -0.66 3.60 4.11
C PRO A 47 -0.13 3.10 2.75
N ASN A 48 -1.05 2.77 1.83
CA ASN A 48 -0.71 2.78 0.41
C ASN A 48 -0.64 4.21 -0.12
N TRP A 49 -0.29 4.39 -1.41
CA TRP A 49 -0.14 5.73 -2.00
C TRP A 49 -1.39 6.62 -1.90
N TYR A 50 -2.58 6.10 -2.21
CA TYR A 50 -3.82 6.87 -2.09
C TYR A 50 -4.12 7.24 -0.62
N THR A 51 -4.00 6.27 0.29
CA THR A 51 -4.20 6.52 1.72
C THR A 51 -3.18 7.52 2.27
N LEU A 52 -1.93 7.48 1.80
CA LEU A 52 -0.89 8.43 2.18
C LEU A 52 -1.29 9.84 1.77
N LEU A 53 -1.68 10.02 0.51
CA LEU A 53 -2.10 11.32 -0.01
C LEU A 53 -3.38 11.84 0.66
N SER A 54 -4.36 10.98 0.93
CA SER A 54 -5.55 11.36 1.71
C SER A 54 -5.20 11.81 3.13
N LYS A 55 -4.27 11.13 3.81
CA LYS A 55 -3.77 11.54 5.13
C LYS A 55 -3.03 12.88 5.05
N MET A 56 -2.15 13.05 4.06
CA MET A 56 -1.43 14.30 3.83
C MET A 56 -2.40 15.46 3.59
N TRP A 57 -3.40 15.27 2.73
CA TRP A 57 -4.43 16.27 2.44
C TRP A 57 -5.20 16.66 3.71
N ALA A 58 -5.68 15.67 4.47
CA ALA A 58 -6.41 15.91 5.71
C ALA A 58 -5.55 16.70 6.72
N ARG A 59 -4.27 16.35 6.87
CA ARG A 59 -3.34 17.07 7.77
C ARG A 59 -3.09 18.50 7.32
N LEU A 60 -2.84 18.68 6.02
CA LEU A 60 -2.59 19.98 5.43
C LEU A 60 -3.79 20.92 5.63
N THR A 61 -5.01 20.42 5.40
CA THR A 61 -6.22 21.23 5.60
C THR A 61 -6.44 21.59 7.05
N GLU A 62 -6.09 20.72 8.01
CA GLU A 62 -6.22 21.01 9.44
C GLU A 62 -5.17 22.01 9.95
N LEU A 63 -3.94 21.98 9.41
CA LEU A 63 -2.90 22.96 9.75
C LEU A 63 -3.27 24.38 9.31
N ASP A 64 -3.95 24.49 8.17
CA ASP A 64 -4.45 25.75 7.58
C ASP A 64 -5.72 26.29 8.27
N MET A 65 -6.21 25.63 9.33
CA MET A 65 -7.36 26.09 10.13
C MET A 65 -6.99 27.15 11.17
N VAL A 66 -5.71 27.52 11.31
CA VAL A 66 -5.25 28.57 12.25
C VAL A 66 -5.40 29.94 11.57
N PRO A 67 -6.36 30.78 12.01
CA PRO A 67 -6.67 32.03 11.34
C PRO A 67 -5.76 33.14 11.85
N ASP A 68 -4.58 33.29 11.25
CA ASP A 68 -3.80 34.52 11.35
C ASP A 68 -3.23 34.84 9.97
N LEU A 69 -4.08 35.38 9.09
CA LEU A 69 -3.63 35.99 7.84
C LEU A 69 -4.12 37.43 7.79
N GLU A 70 -3.16 38.35 7.89
CA GLU A 70 -3.38 39.78 7.70
C GLU A 70 -3.97 40.04 6.30
N GLN A 71 -4.81 41.07 6.24
CA GLN A 71 -5.63 41.40 5.09
C GLN A 71 -4.78 41.88 3.90
N SER A 72 -4.53 41.02 2.91
CA SER A 72 -4.05 41.45 1.59
C SER A 72 -5.23 41.58 0.60
N PRO A 73 -5.55 42.77 0.05
CA PRO A 73 -6.76 43.00 -0.75
C PRO A 73 -6.73 42.45 -2.19
N GLN A 74 -5.67 41.76 -2.61
CA GLN A 74 -5.41 41.47 -4.04
C GLN A 74 -5.27 39.99 -4.41
N CYS A 75 -5.51 39.03 -3.49
CA CYS A 75 -5.40 37.61 -3.82
C CYS A 75 -6.74 36.86 -3.80
N ASP A 76 -7.02 36.11 -4.87
CA ASP A 76 -8.16 35.18 -4.95
C ASP A 76 -8.13 34.10 -3.87
N ALA A 77 -6.93 33.76 -3.39
CA ALA A 77 -6.72 32.86 -2.25
C ALA A 77 -7.37 33.39 -0.95
N CYS A 78 -7.32 34.71 -0.70
CA CYS A 78 -7.96 35.32 0.48
C CYS A 78 -9.49 35.21 0.40
N SER A 79 -10.07 35.38 -0.78
CA SER A 79 -11.51 35.20 -1.01
C SER A 79 -11.94 33.76 -0.75
N TYR A 80 -11.15 32.79 -1.21
CA TYR A 80 -11.35 31.37 -0.93
C TYR A 80 -11.23 31.06 0.58
N GLN A 81 -10.19 31.56 1.24
CA GLN A 81 -9.97 31.38 2.68
C GLN A 81 -11.10 32.00 3.52
N LYS A 82 -11.59 33.19 3.15
CA LYS A 82 -12.75 33.82 3.80
C LYS A 82 -14.03 33.00 3.63
N ALA A 83 -14.32 32.54 2.41
CA ALA A 83 -15.49 31.69 2.13
C ALA A 83 -15.40 30.31 2.84
N ARG A 84 -14.18 29.81 3.03
CA ARG A 84 -13.90 28.59 3.77
C ARG A 84 -14.09 28.79 5.28
N ALA A 85 -13.52 29.86 5.85
CA ALA A 85 -13.67 30.21 7.25
C ALA A 85 -15.15 30.40 7.63
N SER A 86 -15.91 31.12 6.79
CA SER A 86 -17.35 31.31 7.03
C SER A 86 -18.12 29.99 7.00
N LYS A 87 -17.74 29.03 6.14
CA LYS A 87 -18.34 27.69 6.15
C LYS A 87 -18.02 26.94 7.44
N ILE A 88 -16.78 26.94 7.89
CA ILE A 88 -16.36 26.27 9.13
C ILE A 88 -17.09 26.82 10.35
N GLU A 89 -17.28 28.13 10.43
CA GLU A 89 -18.01 28.77 11.55
C GLU A 89 -19.46 28.29 11.66
N THR A 90 -20.08 27.93 10.54
CA THR A 90 -21.48 27.44 10.49
C THR A 90 -21.63 25.93 10.70
N MET A 91 -20.53 25.18 10.85
CA MET A 91 -20.55 23.71 10.93
C MET A 91 -20.69 23.17 12.36
N GLU A 92 -21.31 21.99 12.47
CA GLU A 92 -21.31 21.20 13.71
C GLU A 92 -19.88 20.68 14.00
N LYS A 93 -19.21 21.31 14.96
CA LYS A 93 -17.79 21.10 15.27
C LYS A 93 -17.45 19.66 15.63
N ASP A 94 -18.27 18.99 16.44
CA ASP A 94 -17.99 17.61 16.88
C ASP A 94 -18.03 16.62 15.72
N SER A 95 -19.01 16.77 14.83
CA SER A 95 -19.15 15.97 13.61
C SER A 95 -17.98 16.21 12.64
N TYR A 96 -17.55 17.47 12.49
CA TYR A 96 -16.37 17.84 11.70
C TYR A 96 -15.10 17.19 12.25
N TYR A 97 -14.77 17.41 13.53
CA TYR A 97 -13.54 16.89 14.13
C TYR A 97 -13.48 15.36 14.12
N LYS A 98 -14.63 14.67 14.29
CA LYS A 98 -14.69 13.22 14.15
C LYS A 98 -14.31 12.77 12.74
N LYS A 99 -14.83 13.44 11.70
CA LYS A 99 -14.51 13.14 10.29
C LYS A 99 -13.07 13.53 9.92
N ALA A 100 -12.59 14.67 10.40
CA ALA A 100 -11.22 15.12 10.19
C ALA A 100 -10.20 14.15 10.80
N ASN A 101 -10.43 13.72 12.05
CA ASN A 101 -9.61 12.69 12.70
C ASN A 101 -9.67 11.36 11.95
N ALA A 102 -10.85 10.93 11.48
CA ALA A 102 -10.97 9.73 10.65
C ALA A 102 -10.17 9.86 9.34
N ALA A 103 -10.24 11.00 8.67
CA ALA A 103 -9.50 11.28 7.44
C ALA A 103 -7.98 11.29 7.66
N MET A 104 -7.51 11.91 8.74
CA MET A 104 -6.12 11.90 9.18
C MET A 104 -5.58 10.48 9.49
N ASN A 105 -6.47 9.54 9.80
CA ASN A 105 -6.14 8.13 9.99
C ASN A 105 -6.32 7.29 8.72
N GLY A 106 -6.67 7.92 7.58
CA GLY A 106 -6.77 7.28 6.27
C GLY A 106 -8.18 6.87 5.86
N ASN A 107 -9.20 7.18 6.67
CA ASN A 107 -10.61 6.85 6.39
C ASN A 107 -11.29 7.95 5.55
N PHE A 108 -10.63 8.37 4.48
CA PHE A 108 -11.14 9.36 3.52
C PHE A 108 -10.59 9.15 2.09
N GLY A 109 -10.38 7.88 1.72
CA GLY A 109 -9.81 7.49 0.43
C GLY A 109 -10.66 7.90 -0.78
N ALA A 110 -11.99 7.93 -0.62
CA ALA A 110 -12.94 8.24 -1.70
C ALA A 110 -12.79 9.66 -2.26
N LEU A 111 -12.09 10.56 -1.55
CA LEU A 111 -11.84 11.92 -2.00
C LEU A 111 -11.16 11.96 -3.38
N PHE A 112 -10.28 11.00 -3.65
CA PHE A 112 -9.45 10.96 -4.85
C PHE A 112 -9.81 9.80 -5.78
N ASP A 113 -11.00 9.22 -5.64
CA ASP A 113 -11.43 8.10 -6.48
C ASP A 113 -11.41 8.49 -7.96
N GLY A 114 -10.73 7.69 -8.78
CA GLY A 114 -10.58 7.91 -10.22
C GLY A 114 -9.47 8.89 -10.62
N MET A 115 -8.77 9.51 -9.67
CA MET A 115 -7.66 10.42 -9.95
C MET A 115 -6.30 9.70 -9.98
N ASN A 116 -5.32 10.26 -10.68
CA ASN A 116 -3.97 9.70 -10.73
C ASN A 116 -3.17 10.07 -9.46
N VAL A 117 -2.43 9.11 -8.89
CA VAL A 117 -1.59 9.30 -7.69
C VAL A 117 -0.60 10.48 -7.84
N LEU A 118 0.07 10.59 -8.99
CA LEU A 118 1.08 11.62 -9.23
C LEU A 118 0.46 13.01 -9.34
N GLU A 119 -0.71 13.07 -9.94
CA GLU A 119 -1.50 14.29 -10.08
C GLU A 119 -1.99 14.78 -8.72
N ILE A 120 -2.55 13.89 -7.89
CA ILE A 120 -2.96 14.23 -6.51
C ILE A 120 -1.76 14.73 -5.69
N ALA A 121 -0.61 14.10 -5.84
CA ALA A 121 0.61 14.54 -5.17
C ALA A 121 1.05 15.94 -5.63
N GLU A 122 0.94 16.24 -6.93
CA GLU A 122 1.21 17.57 -7.46
C GLU A 122 0.18 18.61 -6.96
N TYR A 123 -1.10 18.23 -6.80
CA TYR A 123 -2.12 19.10 -6.22
C TYR A 123 -1.78 19.49 -4.78
N ILE A 124 -1.36 18.53 -3.95
CA ILE A 124 -0.91 18.79 -2.58
C ILE A 124 0.28 19.77 -2.59
N ARG A 125 1.27 19.52 -3.45
CA ARG A 125 2.45 20.38 -3.57
C ARG A 125 2.09 21.80 -4.00
N ASN A 126 1.21 21.95 -5.00
CA ASN A 126 0.73 23.24 -5.46
C ASN A 126 -0.09 23.97 -4.40
N TYR A 127 -0.88 23.25 -3.60
CA TYR A 127 -1.60 23.82 -2.47
C TYR A 127 -0.64 24.39 -1.43
N ILE A 128 0.40 23.63 -1.04
CA ILE A 128 1.43 24.08 -0.09
C ILE A 128 2.11 25.36 -0.60
N LYS A 129 2.46 25.42 -1.89
CA LYS A 129 3.02 26.62 -2.52
C LYS A 129 2.07 27.81 -2.46
N GLY A 130 0.78 27.58 -2.66
CA GLY A 130 -0.23 28.64 -2.65
C GLY A 130 -0.49 29.25 -1.28
N ILE A 131 -0.34 28.46 -0.19
CA ILE A 131 -0.53 28.95 1.19
C ILE A 131 0.77 29.49 1.83
N SER A 132 1.93 29.16 1.27
CA SER A 132 3.22 29.67 1.76
C SER A 132 3.39 31.12 1.27
N GLU A 133 3.55 32.08 2.20
CA GLU A 133 3.55 33.52 1.89
C GLU A 133 4.61 33.98 0.86
N PRO A 134 4.41 35.11 0.14
CA PRO A 134 5.28 35.58 -0.94
C PRO A 134 6.66 36.13 -0.53
N GLY A 135 7.16 35.84 0.67
CA GLY A 135 8.37 36.43 1.23
C GLY A 135 9.70 35.85 0.71
N PHE A 136 9.68 34.70 0.04
CA PHE A 136 10.88 34.02 -0.45
C PHE A 136 11.03 34.15 -1.97
N ASP A 137 12.29 34.11 -2.44
CA ASP A 137 12.55 33.91 -3.87
C ASP A 137 12.10 32.50 -4.32
N SER A 138 12.12 32.26 -5.63
CA SER A 138 11.66 30.98 -6.20
C SER A 138 12.40 29.76 -5.64
N HIS A 139 13.66 29.92 -5.22
CA HIS A 139 14.47 28.82 -4.71
C HIS A 139 14.15 28.52 -3.24
N GLY A 140 14.00 29.57 -2.42
CA GLY A 140 13.58 29.46 -1.02
C GLY A 140 12.17 28.85 -0.90
N MET A 141 11.24 29.27 -1.77
CA MET A 141 9.90 28.68 -1.83
C MET A 141 9.91 27.19 -2.16
N GLU A 142 10.75 26.78 -3.11
CA GLU A 142 10.90 25.37 -3.47
C GLU A 142 11.43 24.56 -2.29
N HIS A 143 12.48 25.05 -1.63
CA HIS A 143 13.08 24.36 -0.48
C HIS A 143 12.08 24.19 0.68
N ILE A 144 11.34 25.23 1.03
CA ILE A 144 10.32 25.17 2.10
C ILE A 144 9.19 24.22 1.72
N THR A 145 8.74 24.26 0.46
CA THR A 145 7.70 23.36 -0.04
C THR A 145 8.13 21.90 0.14
N GLU A 146 9.35 21.54 -0.27
CA GLU A 146 9.86 20.18 -0.14
C GLU A 146 10.00 19.76 1.34
N GLN A 147 10.42 20.68 2.23
CA GLN A 147 10.44 20.41 3.68
C GLN A 147 9.04 20.12 4.25
N ILE A 148 8.02 20.89 3.84
CA ILE A 148 6.64 20.67 4.28
C ILE A 148 6.12 19.33 3.74
N VAL A 149 6.37 19.03 2.46
CA VAL A 149 6.00 17.73 1.86
C VAL A 149 6.65 16.58 2.63
N HIS A 150 7.95 16.65 2.92
CA HIS A 150 8.66 15.65 3.71
C HIS A 150 8.04 15.45 5.09
N SER A 151 7.76 16.56 5.79
CA SER A 151 7.12 16.52 7.10
C SER A 151 5.73 15.89 7.03
N LEU A 152 4.92 16.24 6.04
CA LEU A 152 3.58 15.68 5.84
C LEU A 152 3.61 14.18 5.56
N ILE A 153 4.53 13.71 4.70
CA ILE A 153 4.71 12.28 4.44
C ILE A 153 5.05 11.57 5.75
N LYS A 154 6.04 12.07 6.51
CA LYS A 154 6.46 11.48 7.78
C LYS A 154 5.32 11.40 8.80
N GLU A 155 4.56 12.47 8.99
CA GLU A 155 3.40 12.49 9.88
C GLU A 155 2.24 11.58 9.40
N SER A 156 2.14 11.35 8.09
CA SER A 156 1.12 10.49 7.48
C SER A 156 1.50 9.00 7.51
N MET A 157 2.80 8.70 7.65
CA MET A 157 3.35 7.35 7.85
C MET A 157 3.35 6.90 9.31
N LYS A 158 3.17 7.80 10.28
CA LYS A 158 3.10 7.42 11.70
C LYS A 158 1.97 6.42 11.96
N LEU A 159 2.29 5.36 12.69
CA LEU A 159 1.32 4.39 13.16
C LEU A 159 0.41 4.99 14.23
N GLU A 160 -0.81 4.45 14.35
CA GLU A 160 -1.73 4.84 15.42
C GLU A 160 -1.10 4.60 16.81
N LYS A 161 -1.38 5.50 17.75
CA LYS A 161 -0.75 5.55 19.09
C LYS A 161 -0.85 4.22 19.87
N ASP A 162 -1.84 3.39 19.57
CA ASP A 162 -2.10 2.12 20.26
C ASP A 162 -1.35 0.91 19.68
N VAL A 163 -0.73 1.04 18.50
CA VAL A 163 0.09 -0.01 17.91
C VAL A 163 1.46 -0.01 18.58
N LYS A 164 1.58 -0.78 19.67
CA LYS A 164 2.90 -1.04 20.27
C LYS A 164 3.79 -1.74 19.25
N VAL A 165 4.90 -1.11 18.86
CA VAL A 165 5.93 -1.62 17.95
C VAL A 165 6.36 -3.07 18.28
N LYS A 166 6.31 -3.48 19.56
CA LYS A 166 6.56 -4.87 19.99
C LYS A 166 5.50 -5.88 19.52
N LYS A 167 4.22 -5.52 19.44
CA LYS A 167 3.15 -6.38 18.90
C LYS A 167 3.27 -6.54 17.39
N LEU A 168 3.85 -5.55 16.71
CA LEU A 168 4.04 -5.56 15.26
C LEU A 168 4.98 -6.70 14.82
N CYS A 169 6.06 -6.93 15.55
CA CYS A 169 7.05 -7.99 15.30
C CYS A 169 6.40 -9.37 15.12
N GLY A 170 5.58 -9.81 16.08
CA GLY A 170 4.92 -11.11 16.03
C GLY A 170 3.93 -11.23 14.86
N LYS A 171 3.21 -10.14 14.56
CA LYS A 171 2.28 -10.08 13.42
C LYS A 171 3.03 -10.22 12.10
N MET A 172 4.09 -9.45 11.89
CA MET A 172 4.81 -9.39 10.61
C MET A 172 5.48 -10.71 10.22
N LYS A 173 5.83 -11.57 11.18
CA LYS A 173 6.40 -12.91 10.89
C LYS A 173 5.51 -13.77 9.99
N GLN A 174 4.19 -13.56 10.01
CA GLN A 174 3.24 -14.33 9.21
C GLN A 174 2.78 -13.56 7.96
N GLU A 175 3.35 -12.38 7.72
CA GLU A 175 3.04 -11.54 6.58
C GLU A 175 4.11 -11.69 5.48
N ALA A 176 3.79 -11.23 4.27
CA ALA A 176 4.68 -11.34 3.12
C ALA A 176 6.08 -10.77 3.39
N ILE A 177 6.16 -9.61 4.05
CA ILE A 177 7.44 -8.95 4.35
C ILE A 177 8.28 -9.73 5.37
N GLY A 178 7.64 -10.43 6.32
CA GLY A 178 8.35 -11.30 7.27
C GLY A 178 8.93 -12.52 6.59
N GLU A 179 8.19 -13.14 5.67
CA GLU A 179 8.67 -14.28 4.88
C GLU A 179 9.80 -13.88 3.93
N ILE A 180 9.72 -12.68 3.32
CA ILE A 180 10.82 -12.10 2.54
C ILE A 180 12.06 -11.89 3.43
N SER A 181 11.89 -11.28 4.61
CA SER A 181 12.95 -11.07 5.59
C SER A 181 13.63 -12.39 5.98
N HIS A 182 12.85 -13.43 6.28
CA HIS A 182 13.36 -14.76 6.60
C HIS A 182 14.15 -15.40 5.45
N MET A 183 13.69 -15.21 4.21
CA MET A 183 14.42 -15.68 3.04
C MET A 183 15.73 -14.96 2.82
N LEU A 184 15.76 -13.64 2.97
CA LEU A 184 16.99 -12.85 2.87
C LEU A 184 18.02 -13.26 3.92
N SER A 185 17.59 -13.51 5.17
CA SER A 185 18.48 -13.94 6.25
C SER A 185 19.17 -15.27 5.94
N ARG A 186 18.43 -16.22 5.35
CA ARG A 186 18.98 -17.52 4.92
C ARG A 186 19.87 -17.41 3.69
N CYS A 187 19.53 -16.55 2.74
CA CYS A 187 20.30 -16.36 1.51
C CYS A 187 21.66 -15.69 1.76
N MET A 188 21.81 -14.84 2.78
CA MET A 188 23.13 -14.28 3.17
C MET A 188 24.18 -15.34 3.48
N SER A 189 23.77 -16.48 4.03
CA SER A 189 24.70 -17.53 4.48
C SER A 189 25.32 -18.33 3.33
N ARG A 190 24.80 -18.20 2.10
CA ARG A 190 25.26 -18.96 0.94
C ARG A 190 26.24 -18.11 0.12
N THR A 191 27.53 -18.43 0.22
CA THR A 191 28.65 -17.79 -0.49
C THR A 191 28.71 -18.13 -2.00
N GLY A 192 27.58 -18.43 -2.64
CA GLY A 192 27.49 -18.77 -4.07
C GLY A 192 26.54 -17.85 -4.83
N LYS A 193 26.79 -17.67 -6.13
CA LYS A 193 26.03 -16.84 -7.11
C LYS A 193 24.56 -17.28 -7.36
N LYS A 194 23.88 -17.89 -6.39
CA LYS A 194 22.52 -18.44 -6.52
C LYS A 194 21.70 -18.08 -5.28
N GLY A 195 20.60 -17.36 -5.47
CA GLY A 195 19.76 -16.85 -4.38
C GLY A 195 19.30 -15.42 -4.63
N VAL A 196 18.84 -14.75 -3.57
CA VAL A 196 18.39 -13.37 -3.63
C VAL A 196 19.60 -12.43 -3.76
N HIS A 197 19.66 -11.68 -4.86
CA HIS A 197 20.72 -10.72 -5.18
C HIS A 197 20.57 -9.42 -4.41
N SER A 198 19.38 -8.83 -4.49
CA SER A 198 19.04 -7.55 -3.88
C SER A 198 17.54 -7.45 -3.62
N VAL A 199 17.17 -6.39 -2.89
CA VAL A 199 15.81 -5.91 -2.76
C VAL A 199 15.78 -4.46 -3.24
N VAL A 200 14.80 -4.12 -4.07
CA VAL A 200 14.46 -2.75 -4.42
C VAL A 200 13.08 -2.49 -3.85
N THR A 201 12.96 -1.54 -2.92
CA THR A 201 11.69 -1.15 -2.32
C THR A 201 11.34 0.27 -2.76
N TYR A 202 10.11 0.43 -3.22
CA TYR A 202 9.58 1.72 -3.67
C TYR A 202 8.89 2.44 -2.51
N ASN A 203 8.88 1.82 -1.33
CA ASN A 203 8.31 2.36 -0.12
C ASN A 203 9.35 3.25 0.56
N TYR A 204 8.87 4.30 1.23
CA TYR A 204 9.73 5.17 2.02
C TYR A 204 10.10 4.55 3.37
N ASP A 205 9.24 3.70 3.92
CA ASP A 205 9.43 3.11 5.24
C ASP A 205 10.56 2.07 5.30
N ASP A 206 11.03 1.82 6.51
CA ASP A 206 12.11 0.88 6.86
C ASP A 206 11.58 -0.42 7.50
N LEU A 207 10.36 -0.85 7.15
CA LEU A 207 9.73 -2.02 7.76
C LEU A 207 10.50 -3.32 7.45
N LEU A 208 11.09 -3.44 6.26
CA LEU A 208 11.88 -4.62 5.89
C LEU A 208 13.14 -4.72 6.75
N GLU A 209 13.87 -3.61 6.89
CA GLU A 209 15.05 -3.47 7.73
C GLU A 209 14.70 -3.81 9.18
N TYR A 210 13.60 -3.25 9.67
CA TYR A 210 13.09 -3.53 11.01
C TYR A 210 12.78 -5.02 11.19
N CYS A 211 12.13 -5.67 10.22
CA CYS A 211 11.88 -7.11 10.26
C CYS A 211 13.18 -7.92 10.27
N LEU A 212 14.17 -7.55 9.46
CA LEU A 212 15.48 -8.21 9.43
C LEU A 212 16.21 -8.09 10.78
N LYS A 213 16.18 -6.91 11.41
CA LYS A 213 16.81 -6.67 12.72
C LYS A 213 16.10 -7.46 13.82
N ILE A 214 14.78 -7.38 13.89
CA ILE A 214 14.01 -7.88 15.04
C ILE A 214 13.62 -9.36 14.90
N ASN A 215 13.20 -9.82 13.72
CA ASN A 215 12.73 -11.20 13.54
C ASN A 215 13.88 -12.16 13.24
N GLU A 216 14.88 -11.69 12.48
CA GLU A 216 15.98 -12.52 11.98
C GLU A 216 17.32 -12.22 12.66
N HIS A 217 17.36 -11.27 13.60
CA HIS A 217 18.55 -10.88 14.36
C HIS A 217 19.73 -10.42 13.49
N ILE A 218 19.45 -9.81 12.33
CA ILE A 218 20.47 -9.27 11.44
C ILE A 218 21.00 -7.94 11.97
N GLN A 219 22.31 -7.87 12.19
CA GLN A 219 22.98 -6.64 12.63
C GLN A 219 23.11 -5.61 11.50
N ASN A 220 23.05 -4.31 11.83
CA ASN A 220 23.18 -3.21 10.85
C ASN A 220 24.41 -3.35 9.93
N LYS A 221 25.54 -3.86 10.45
CA LYS A 221 26.76 -4.07 9.66
C LYS A 221 26.58 -5.03 8.48
N ASN A 222 25.60 -5.94 8.56
CA ASN A 222 25.27 -6.92 7.52
C ASN A 222 24.23 -6.39 6.51
N LEU A 223 23.70 -5.19 6.73
CA LEU A 223 22.80 -4.51 5.80
C LEU A 223 23.59 -3.49 4.98
N ASN A 224 23.21 -3.37 3.71
CA ASN A 224 23.63 -2.30 2.82
C ASN A 224 22.36 -1.61 2.31
N VAL A 225 21.86 -0.64 3.09
CA VAL A 225 20.70 0.18 2.73
C VAL A 225 21.21 1.35 1.89
N VAL A 226 20.68 1.47 0.68
CA VAL A 226 21.14 2.41 -0.34
C VAL A 226 19.99 3.32 -0.75
N TYR A 227 20.19 4.61 -0.55
CA TYR A 227 19.27 5.70 -0.87
C TYR A 227 20.08 6.93 -1.31
N ASP A 228 19.43 8.04 -1.66
CA ASP A 228 20.05 9.26 -2.21
C ASP A 228 21.29 9.71 -1.43
N MET A 229 21.23 9.75 -0.09
CA MET A 229 22.33 10.17 0.80
C MET A 229 23.50 9.18 0.88
N THR A 230 23.36 7.98 0.34
CA THR A 230 24.39 6.95 0.43
C THR A 230 25.53 7.24 -0.56
N ALA A 231 26.74 7.51 -0.09
CA ALA A 231 27.86 7.84 -0.99
C ALA A 231 28.19 6.74 -2.02
N ASP A 232 28.23 5.47 -1.59
CA ASP A 232 28.52 4.33 -2.47
C ASP A 232 27.26 3.52 -2.77
N LYS A 233 26.76 3.63 -4.00
CA LYS A 233 25.55 2.96 -4.47
C LYS A 233 25.77 1.52 -4.94
N ARG A 234 26.99 0.99 -4.88
CA ARG A 234 27.31 -0.36 -5.39
C ARG A 234 26.88 -1.47 -4.42
N PRO A 235 26.51 -2.65 -4.92
CA PRO A 235 26.22 -3.80 -4.06
C PRO A 235 27.46 -4.20 -3.24
N LYS A 236 27.22 -4.63 -2.01
CA LYS A 236 28.24 -5.13 -1.09
C LYS A 236 28.12 -6.64 -0.94
N THR A 237 29.20 -7.36 -1.24
CA THR A 237 29.29 -8.81 -1.06
C THR A 237 29.17 -9.17 0.42
N GLY A 238 28.42 -10.23 0.73
CA GLY A 238 28.21 -10.69 2.11
C GLY A 238 27.24 -9.83 2.93
N LYS A 239 26.52 -8.90 2.29
CA LYS A 239 25.47 -8.08 2.89
C LYS A 239 24.15 -8.24 2.15
N ILE A 240 23.03 -7.95 2.82
CA ILE A 240 21.74 -7.76 2.15
C ILE A 240 21.73 -6.35 1.56
N ASN A 241 21.63 -6.27 0.23
CA ASN A 241 21.54 -5.00 -0.49
C ASN A 241 20.07 -4.60 -0.62
N ILE A 242 19.69 -3.48 -0.03
CA ILE A 242 18.33 -2.92 -0.05
C ILE A 242 18.41 -1.53 -0.66
N TYR A 243 17.66 -1.27 -1.73
CA TYR A 243 17.66 -0.01 -2.46
C TYR A 243 16.31 0.70 -2.33
N HIS A 244 16.34 1.98 -1.97
CA HIS A 244 15.18 2.87 -1.90
C HIS A 244 15.28 3.97 -2.97
N PRO A 245 15.01 3.66 -4.25
CA PRO A 245 15.14 4.64 -5.33
C PRO A 245 14.19 5.84 -5.19
N HIS A 246 13.08 5.71 -4.47
CA HIS A 246 12.13 6.81 -4.28
C HIS A 246 12.34 7.60 -2.98
N GLY A 247 13.36 7.23 -2.20
CA GLY A 247 13.72 7.85 -0.94
C GLY A 247 13.40 6.98 0.29
N TYR A 248 13.99 7.37 1.41
CA TYR A 248 14.03 6.63 2.67
C TYR A 248 13.61 7.51 3.84
N LEU A 249 12.68 7.01 4.65
CA LEU A 249 12.19 7.63 5.87
C LEU A 249 12.29 6.62 7.03
N PRO A 250 13.09 6.90 8.07
CA PRO A 250 13.18 6.02 9.24
C PRO A 250 11.91 6.15 10.08
N ILE A 251 11.01 5.17 9.97
CA ILE A 251 9.76 5.09 10.75
C ILE A 251 9.96 4.21 11.99
N PHE A 252 10.72 3.13 11.85
CA PHE A 252 10.98 2.13 12.89
C PHE A 252 12.40 2.16 13.44
N ASP A 253 13.35 2.80 12.77
CA ASP A 253 14.74 2.92 13.21
C ASP A 253 14.86 3.82 14.45
N THR A 254 14.72 3.21 15.63
CA THR A 254 14.84 3.90 16.92
C THR A 254 16.27 4.32 17.24
N ASP A 255 17.25 3.71 16.60
CA ASP A 255 18.68 3.93 16.86
C ASP A 255 19.24 5.13 16.07
N ALA A 256 18.41 5.78 15.24
CA ALA A 256 18.79 6.89 14.35
C ALA A 256 20.08 6.60 13.56
N THR A 257 20.22 5.37 13.07
CA THR A 257 21.44 4.88 12.42
C THR A 257 21.60 5.42 11.02
N LEU A 258 20.48 5.74 10.37
CA LEU A 258 20.43 6.33 9.03
C LEU A 258 19.69 7.65 9.08
N SER A 259 20.20 8.64 8.33
CA SER A 259 19.47 9.88 8.05
C SER A 259 18.31 9.59 7.10
N GLN A 260 17.28 10.43 7.17
CA GLN A 260 16.24 10.45 6.14
C GLN A 260 16.78 11.00 4.81
N SER A 261 16.10 10.69 3.71
CA SER A 261 16.41 11.24 2.38
C SER A 261 16.24 12.75 2.30
N ASP A 262 17.09 13.38 1.48
CA ASP A 262 16.96 14.79 1.09
C ASP A 262 16.03 14.94 -0.11
N CYS A 263 15.89 13.90 -0.94
CA CYS A 263 14.98 13.86 -2.08
C CYS A 263 13.98 12.72 -1.94
N ILE A 264 12.68 13.04 -1.98
CA ILE A 264 11.59 12.07 -2.06
C ILE A 264 10.92 12.16 -3.44
N ILE A 265 10.70 11.02 -4.08
CA ILE A 265 10.01 10.94 -5.37
C ILE A 265 8.54 10.59 -5.13
N LEU A 266 7.66 11.55 -5.38
CA LEU A 266 6.21 11.43 -5.13
C LEU A 266 5.36 12.15 -6.18
N THR A 267 5.68 13.40 -6.50
CA THR A 267 4.90 14.26 -7.41
C THR A 267 5.23 14.00 -8.86
N GLU A 268 4.33 14.33 -9.78
CA GLU A 268 4.58 14.24 -11.22
C GLU A 268 5.88 14.99 -11.62
N THR A 269 6.08 16.20 -11.07
CA THR A 269 7.30 16.98 -11.27
C THR A 269 8.56 16.22 -10.82
N SER A 270 8.53 15.56 -9.66
CA SER A 270 9.70 14.81 -9.16
C SER A 270 10.05 13.62 -10.06
N TYR A 271 9.05 12.95 -10.64
CA TYR A 271 9.27 11.86 -11.60
C TYR A 271 9.86 12.38 -12.92
N TYR A 272 9.34 13.49 -13.47
CA TYR A 272 9.92 14.09 -14.68
C TYR A 272 11.37 14.52 -14.48
N GLN A 273 11.70 15.11 -13.33
CA GLN A 273 13.07 15.49 -13.00
C GLN A 273 14.01 14.28 -12.90
N MET A 274 13.52 13.16 -12.33
CA MET A 274 14.26 11.90 -12.31
C MET A 274 14.46 11.34 -13.72
N GLU A 275 13.48 11.46 -14.61
CA GLU A 275 13.55 10.98 -15.99
C GLU A 275 14.54 11.77 -16.85
N GLN A 276 14.57 13.09 -16.73
CA GLN A 276 15.49 13.94 -17.50
C GLN A 276 16.97 13.69 -17.17
N LYS A 277 17.26 13.15 -15.98
CA LYS A 277 18.62 12.81 -15.56
C LYS A 277 19.06 11.49 -16.21
N ALA A 278 19.83 11.60 -17.30
CA ALA A 278 20.37 10.44 -18.03
C ALA A 278 21.19 9.47 -17.15
N TYR A 279 21.85 9.99 -16.10
CA TYR A 279 22.69 9.21 -15.18
C TYR A 279 22.17 9.23 -13.73
N SER A 280 20.86 9.08 -13.55
CA SER A 280 20.30 8.89 -12.20
C SER A 280 20.58 7.46 -11.70
N TRP A 281 21.07 7.34 -10.46
CA TRP A 281 21.41 6.05 -9.87
C TRP A 281 20.14 5.22 -9.63
N GLU A 282 19.04 5.91 -9.34
CA GLU A 282 17.69 5.38 -9.16
C GLU A 282 17.27 4.58 -10.38
N ASN A 283 17.36 5.17 -11.58
CA ASN A 283 17.01 4.48 -12.83
C ASN A 283 18.03 3.38 -13.16
N SER A 284 19.32 3.65 -12.92
CA SER A 284 20.41 2.75 -13.29
C SER A 284 20.36 1.43 -12.51
N ILE A 285 20.08 1.47 -11.20
CA ILE A 285 19.99 0.24 -10.39
C ILE A 285 18.79 -0.61 -10.80
N GLN A 286 17.65 0.03 -11.04
CA GLN A 286 16.44 -0.66 -11.48
C GLN A 286 16.66 -1.31 -12.86
N ALA A 287 17.18 -0.56 -13.84
CA ALA A 287 17.44 -1.07 -15.18
C ALA A 287 18.45 -2.23 -15.17
N LYS A 288 19.51 -2.13 -14.37
CA LYS A 288 20.48 -3.21 -14.17
C LYS A 288 19.80 -4.47 -13.63
N ASP A 289 18.99 -4.37 -12.58
CA ASP A 289 18.32 -5.53 -11.99
C ASP A 289 17.34 -6.17 -12.98
N PHE A 290 16.64 -5.37 -13.82
CA PHE A 290 15.80 -5.87 -14.90
C PHE A 290 16.56 -6.66 -15.99
N LEU A 291 17.83 -6.35 -16.21
CA LEU A 291 18.69 -7.05 -17.17
C LEU A 291 19.33 -8.29 -16.54
N ASP A 292 19.99 -8.11 -15.39
CA ASP A 292 20.89 -9.11 -14.80
C ASP A 292 20.16 -10.18 -13.99
N THR A 293 18.96 -9.89 -13.47
CA THR A 293 18.27 -10.76 -12.50
C THR A 293 16.86 -11.13 -12.93
N THR A 294 16.31 -12.18 -12.32
CA THR A 294 14.87 -12.44 -12.37
C THR A 294 14.18 -11.57 -11.31
N CYS A 295 13.51 -10.50 -11.72
CA CYS A 295 12.75 -9.66 -10.80
C CYS A 295 11.41 -10.29 -10.36
N VAL A 296 11.09 -10.18 -9.07
CA VAL A 296 9.83 -10.65 -8.47
C VAL A 296 9.14 -9.49 -7.75
N PHE A 297 8.03 -9.02 -8.31
CA PHE A 297 7.24 -7.90 -7.80
C PHE A 297 6.20 -8.36 -6.79
N ILE A 298 6.22 -7.78 -5.59
CA ILE A 298 5.29 -8.09 -4.49
C ILE A 298 4.78 -6.78 -3.87
N GLY A 299 3.46 -6.70 -3.63
CA GLY A 299 2.83 -5.48 -3.10
C GLY A 299 2.64 -4.37 -4.13
N PHE A 300 2.64 -4.71 -5.43
CA PHE A 300 2.39 -3.77 -6.53
C PHE A 300 0.96 -3.87 -7.04
N SER A 301 0.34 -2.72 -7.31
CA SER A 301 -0.88 -2.64 -8.12
C SER A 301 -0.59 -2.74 -9.63
N GLY A 302 0.68 -2.58 -10.03
CA GLY A 302 1.08 -2.48 -11.43
C GLY A 302 0.59 -1.19 -12.11
N GLN A 303 0.13 -0.19 -11.35
CA GLN A 303 -0.31 1.10 -11.89
C GLN A 303 0.77 2.19 -11.83
N ASP A 304 1.84 1.96 -11.08
CA ASP A 304 2.94 2.90 -10.92
C ASP A 304 3.57 3.29 -12.27
N TYR A 305 3.75 4.60 -12.48
CA TYR A 305 4.26 5.16 -13.73
C TYR A 305 5.70 4.70 -14.00
N ASN A 306 6.58 4.78 -13.00
CA ASN A 306 8.00 4.43 -13.17
C ASN A 306 8.14 2.94 -13.50
N PHE A 307 7.42 2.08 -12.79
CA PHE A 307 7.31 0.65 -13.11
C PHE A 307 6.86 0.43 -14.56
N ARG A 308 5.73 1.03 -14.98
CA ARG A 308 5.21 0.88 -16.35
C ARG A 308 6.18 1.39 -17.41
N ARG A 309 6.87 2.49 -17.15
CA ARG A 309 7.88 3.07 -18.04
C ARG A 309 9.05 2.11 -18.22
N MET A 310 9.61 1.59 -17.13
CA MET A 310 10.70 0.61 -17.19
C MET A 310 10.30 -0.66 -17.94
N LEU A 311 9.06 -1.15 -17.73
CA LEU A 311 8.56 -2.30 -18.49
C LEU A 311 8.43 -2.06 -19.99
N LYS A 312 8.07 -0.84 -20.40
CA LYS A 312 7.94 -0.46 -21.82
C LYS A 312 9.29 -0.27 -22.50
N ASN A 313 10.27 0.24 -21.76
CA ASN A 313 11.58 0.62 -22.30
C ASN A 313 12.66 -0.46 -22.13
N ARG A 314 12.32 -1.61 -21.55
CA ARG A 314 13.27 -2.71 -21.41
C ARG A 314 13.49 -3.44 -22.74
N GLU A 315 14.69 -3.96 -22.90
CA GLU A 315 14.98 -4.90 -23.97
C GLU A 315 14.21 -6.21 -23.77
N ARG A 316 13.81 -6.84 -24.87
CA ARG A 316 13.14 -8.15 -24.82
C ARG A 316 14.12 -9.20 -24.31
N ARG A 317 13.82 -9.77 -23.15
CA ARG A 317 14.54 -10.93 -22.60
C ARG A 317 14.39 -12.14 -23.52
N LEU A 318 15.47 -12.88 -23.70
CA LEU A 318 15.46 -14.10 -24.48
C LEU A 318 14.76 -15.21 -23.69
N PRO A 319 13.65 -15.80 -24.18
CA PRO A 319 12.82 -16.74 -23.41
C PRO A 319 13.59 -17.97 -22.89
N ASN A 320 14.58 -18.43 -23.66
CA ASN A 320 15.32 -19.66 -23.37
C ASN A 320 16.53 -19.45 -22.45
N THR A 321 17.08 -18.24 -22.36
CA THR A 321 18.29 -17.95 -21.56
C THR A 321 17.96 -17.18 -20.30
N ASP A 322 17.08 -16.18 -20.39
CA ASP A 322 16.94 -15.15 -19.35
C ASP A 322 15.72 -15.41 -18.46
N GLY A 323 14.70 -16.08 -18.99
CA GLY A 323 13.43 -16.35 -18.28
C GLY A 323 12.63 -15.07 -18.00
N PRO A 324 11.35 -15.20 -17.59
CA PRO A 324 10.49 -14.06 -17.36
C PRO A 324 10.72 -13.42 -15.98
N HIS A 325 10.24 -12.19 -15.82
CA HIS A 325 10.01 -11.59 -14.50
C HIS A 325 8.65 -12.03 -13.96
N PHE A 326 8.43 -11.94 -12.64
CA PHE A 326 7.18 -12.37 -12.00
C PHE A 326 6.54 -11.24 -11.23
N ILE A 327 5.21 -11.20 -11.20
CA ILE A 327 4.45 -10.24 -10.39
C ILE A 327 3.31 -10.93 -9.66
N PHE A 328 3.21 -10.70 -8.36
CA PHE A 328 2.10 -11.18 -7.54
C PHE A 328 0.96 -10.16 -7.54
N PHE A 329 -0.22 -10.58 -8.00
CA PHE A 329 -1.44 -9.79 -7.93
C PHE A 329 -2.40 -10.36 -6.89
N SER A 330 -2.90 -9.48 -6.02
CA SER A 330 -3.93 -9.84 -5.04
C SER A 330 -5.31 -9.79 -5.66
N LEU A 331 -6.10 -10.83 -5.44
CA LEU A 331 -7.51 -10.91 -5.87
C LEU A 331 -8.45 -10.18 -4.92
N ASN A 332 -7.99 -9.80 -3.72
CA ASN A 332 -8.81 -9.20 -2.69
C ASN A 332 -9.53 -7.92 -3.17
N ASP A 333 -8.86 -7.06 -3.92
CA ASP A 333 -9.44 -5.80 -4.39
C ASP A 333 -10.51 -6.03 -5.46
N PHE A 334 -10.33 -7.03 -6.34
CA PHE A 334 -11.33 -7.42 -7.34
C PHE A 334 -12.58 -7.98 -6.67
N ILE A 335 -12.37 -8.87 -5.69
CA ILE A 335 -13.46 -9.47 -4.91
C ILE A 335 -14.23 -8.39 -4.15
N ASN A 336 -13.52 -7.47 -3.51
CA ASN A 336 -14.17 -6.38 -2.78
C ASN A 336 -14.96 -5.45 -3.71
N LYS A 337 -14.45 -5.16 -4.91
CA LYS A 337 -15.16 -4.34 -5.89
C LYS A 337 -16.43 -5.01 -6.43
N LEU A 338 -16.39 -6.31 -6.68
CA LEU A 338 -17.52 -7.04 -7.26
C LEU A 338 -18.57 -7.45 -6.22
N PHE A 339 -18.13 -7.86 -5.03
CA PHE A 339 -18.99 -8.49 -4.03
C PHE A 339 -19.07 -7.72 -2.72
N GLY A 340 -18.28 -6.66 -2.53
CA GLY A 340 -18.18 -5.94 -1.25
C GLY A 340 -19.50 -5.36 -0.79
N GLU A 341 -20.23 -4.67 -1.67
CA GLU A 341 -21.54 -4.09 -1.34
C GLU A 341 -22.55 -5.14 -0.89
N GLU A 342 -22.64 -6.26 -1.63
CA GLU A 342 -23.56 -7.36 -1.30
C GLU A 342 -23.13 -8.09 -0.01
N VAL A 343 -21.82 -8.26 0.21
CA VAL A 343 -21.29 -8.82 1.45
C VAL A 343 -21.67 -7.94 2.65
N GLU A 344 -21.49 -6.62 2.54
CA GLU A 344 -21.89 -5.68 3.59
C GLU A 344 -23.40 -5.71 3.84
N LYS A 345 -24.20 -5.74 2.77
CA LYS A 345 -25.66 -5.83 2.86
C LYS A 345 -26.09 -7.09 3.63
N ARG A 346 -25.66 -8.28 3.21
CA ARG A 346 -25.99 -9.54 3.88
C ARG A 346 -25.44 -9.62 5.31
N PHE A 347 -24.29 -8.99 5.56
CA PHE A 347 -23.71 -8.90 6.89
C PHE A 347 -24.57 -8.05 7.83
N ASN A 348 -25.02 -6.89 7.36
CA ASN A 348 -25.92 -6.02 8.11
C ASN A 348 -27.27 -6.68 8.36
N GLU A 349 -27.84 -7.36 7.35
CA GLU A 349 -29.07 -8.16 7.50
C GLU A 349 -28.91 -9.25 8.57
N LYS A 350 -27.80 -10.00 8.57
CA LYS A 350 -27.53 -11.02 9.61
C LYS A 350 -27.45 -10.39 11.00
N LYS A 351 -26.74 -9.28 11.17
CA LYS A 351 -26.64 -8.58 12.46
C LYS A 351 -27.99 -8.04 12.94
N ILE A 352 -28.82 -7.50 12.04
CA ILE A 352 -30.16 -7.04 12.37
C ILE A 352 -31.02 -8.22 12.82
N ASN A 353 -30.99 -9.35 12.11
CA ASN A 353 -31.75 -10.53 12.48
C ASN A 353 -31.31 -11.11 13.83
N GLU A 354 -30.01 -11.19 14.11
CA GLU A 354 -29.48 -11.61 15.42
C GLU A 354 -29.98 -10.69 16.55
N LEU A 355 -30.01 -9.38 16.32
CA LEU A 355 -30.56 -8.41 17.28
C LEU A 355 -32.07 -8.64 17.50
N LEU A 356 -32.83 -8.82 16.42
CA LEU A 356 -34.28 -9.08 16.48
C LEU A 356 -34.58 -10.40 17.21
N ASP A 357 -33.78 -11.44 17.04
CA ASP A 357 -33.97 -12.74 17.70
C ASP A 357 -33.63 -12.69 19.19
N GLN A 358 -32.57 -11.97 19.58
CA GLN A 358 -32.28 -11.68 20.99
C GLN A 358 -33.43 -10.94 21.67
N ILE A 359 -33.99 -9.97 20.95
CA ILE A 359 -35.12 -9.17 21.39
C ILE A 359 -36.39 -10.03 21.54
N LYS A 360 -36.72 -10.89 20.56
CA LYS A 360 -37.86 -11.81 20.63
C LYS A 360 -37.72 -12.84 21.76
N GLY A 361 -36.51 -13.34 22.00
CA GLY A 361 -36.22 -14.25 23.13
C GLY A 361 -36.39 -13.58 24.50
N SER A 362 -36.41 -12.26 24.55
CA SER A 362 -36.57 -11.46 25.78
C SER A 362 -37.97 -10.87 26.00
N MET A 363 -38.92 -11.06 25.07
CA MET A 363 -40.24 -10.40 25.12
C MET A 363 -41.44 -11.33 25.32
N THR A 364 -42.24 -11.03 26.34
CA THR A 364 -43.68 -11.32 26.41
C THR A 364 -44.46 -10.00 26.46
N GLY A 365 -44.68 -9.32 25.32
CA GLY A 365 -45.48 -8.09 25.27
C GLY A 365 -45.07 -7.07 24.19
N THR A 366 -45.78 -5.92 24.14
CA THR A 366 -45.58 -4.81 23.19
C THR A 366 -44.26 -4.06 23.43
N ILE A 367 -43.58 -3.66 22.35
CA ILE A 367 -42.26 -3.02 22.38
C ILE A 367 -42.37 -1.60 22.97
N PRO A 368 -41.79 -1.32 24.15
CA PRO A 368 -41.79 0.03 24.70
C PRO A 368 -40.78 0.95 23.99
N LEU A 369 -41.03 2.26 24.06
CA LEU A 369 -40.37 3.31 23.25
C LEU A 369 -38.86 3.46 23.55
N ASP A 370 -38.44 3.06 24.75
CA ASP A 370 -37.06 2.96 25.20
C ASP A 370 -36.26 1.89 24.45
N ILE A 371 -36.88 0.74 24.13
CA ILE A 371 -36.29 -0.29 23.28
C ILE A 371 -36.11 0.25 21.86
N LEU A 372 -37.09 0.99 21.32
CA LEU A 372 -36.99 1.58 19.98
C LEU A 372 -35.84 2.61 19.88
N ASN A 373 -35.64 3.43 20.90
CA ASN A 373 -34.51 4.37 20.98
C ASN A 373 -33.17 3.64 21.10
N THR A 374 -33.12 2.57 21.90
CA THR A 374 -31.94 1.69 22.00
C THR A 374 -31.62 0.99 20.68
N MET A 375 -32.64 0.62 19.91
CA MET A 375 -32.49 0.07 18.56
C MET A 375 -31.92 1.09 17.59
N ASN A 376 -32.41 2.33 17.61
CA ASN A 376 -31.85 3.41 16.79
C ASN A 376 -30.39 3.71 17.16
N GLU A 377 -30.05 3.78 18.45
CA GLU A 377 -28.65 3.94 18.87
C GLU A 377 -27.78 2.74 18.46
N SER A 378 -28.31 1.52 18.51
CA SER A 378 -27.58 0.31 18.10
C SER A 378 -27.39 0.23 16.59
N LEU A 379 -28.38 0.65 15.79
CA LEU A 379 -28.29 0.81 14.33
C LEU A 379 -27.30 1.93 13.94
N VAL A 380 -27.27 3.04 14.69
CA VAL A 380 -26.28 4.11 14.54
C VAL A 380 -24.88 3.65 14.96
N ARG A 381 -24.76 2.73 15.93
CA ARG A 381 -23.48 2.10 16.30
C ARG A 381 -23.02 1.09 15.25
N LEU A 382 -23.93 0.34 14.61
CA LEU A 382 -23.63 -0.55 13.49
C LEU A 382 -23.04 0.20 12.29
N THR A 383 -23.53 1.41 12.00
CA THR A 383 -23.00 2.28 10.95
C THR A 383 -21.67 2.96 11.31
N ASN A 384 -21.26 2.96 12.58
CA ASN A 384 -19.97 3.50 13.07
C ASN A 384 -19.01 2.40 13.57
N HIS A 385 -19.29 1.13 13.31
CA HIS A 385 -18.59 0.02 13.95
C HIS A 385 -17.18 -0.21 13.37
N ILE A 386 -16.19 -0.33 14.25
CA ILE A 386 -14.87 -0.86 13.88
C ILE A 386 -15.01 -2.36 13.67
N CYS A 387 -14.80 -2.82 12.43
CA CYS A 387 -14.89 -4.22 12.03
C CYS A 387 -13.94 -5.10 12.87
N THR A 388 -14.51 -5.98 13.69
CA THR A 388 -13.75 -6.93 14.52
C THR A 388 -13.24 -8.12 13.72
N ASP A 389 -12.30 -8.90 14.26
CA ASP A 389 -11.86 -10.14 13.58
C ASP A 389 -12.97 -11.20 13.50
N ALA A 390 -13.95 -11.15 14.41
CA ALA A 390 -15.16 -11.97 14.31
C ALA A 390 -16.03 -11.52 13.13
N ASP A 391 -16.20 -10.22 12.94
CA ASP A 391 -16.95 -9.67 11.80
C ASP A 391 -16.32 -10.06 10.47
N LYS A 392 -14.99 -10.01 10.37
CA LYS A 392 -14.25 -10.45 9.17
C LYS A 392 -14.56 -11.90 8.82
N LYS A 393 -14.60 -12.80 9.82
CA LYS A 393 -14.94 -14.22 9.60
C LYS A 393 -16.38 -14.40 9.10
N VAL A 394 -17.32 -13.60 9.60
CA VAL A 394 -18.72 -13.64 9.12
C VAL A 394 -18.80 -13.16 7.67
N LYS A 395 -18.15 -12.04 7.34
CA LYS A 395 -18.07 -11.52 5.96
C LYS A 395 -17.42 -12.53 5.01
N GLU A 396 -16.38 -13.22 5.45
CA GLU A 396 -15.73 -14.28 4.70
C GLU A 396 -16.67 -15.48 4.47
N LYS A 397 -17.50 -15.84 5.46
CA LYS A 397 -18.52 -16.88 5.28
C LYS A 397 -19.56 -16.47 4.25
N ILE A 398 -20.03 -15.22 4.29
CA ILE A 398 -20.97 -14.67 3.30
C ILE A 398 -20.37 -14.73 1.90
N LEU A 399 -19.10 -14.34 1.74
CA LEU A 399 -18.42 -14.44 0.45
C LEU A 399 -18.37 -15.88 -0.08
N ASN A 400 -18.17 -16.88 0.78
CA ASN A 400 -18.23 -18.30 0.38
C ASN A 400 -19.64 -18.71 -0.04
N GLU A 401 -20.68 -18.16 0.60
CA GLU A 401 -22.08 -18.37 0.19
C GLU A 401 -22.33 -17.77 -1.20
N LEU A 402 -21.80 -16.57 -1.49
CA LEU A 402 -21.89 -15.93 -2.81
C LEU A 402 -21.13 -16.69 -3.91
N ALA A 403 -20.03 -17.38 -3.57
CA ALA A 403 -19.24 -18.15 -4.52
C ALA A 403 -20.01 -19.32 -5.17
N VAL A 404 -21.01 -19.86 -4.45
CA VAL A 404 -21.83 -20.99 -4.91
C VAL A 404 -23.25 -20.56 -5.33
N ASP A 405 -23.59 -19.29 -5.12
CA ASP A 405 -24.90 -18.72 -5.47
C ASP A 405 -24.98 -18.47 -6.98
N LYS A 406 -25.92 -19.14 -7.65
CA LYS A 406 -26.10 -19.04 -9.11
C LYS A 406 -26.45 -17.62 -9.57
N ASN A 407 -26.99 -16.78 -8.69
CA ASN A 407 -27.31 -15.39 -9.03
C ASN A 407 -26.07 -14.54 -9.29
N PHE A 408 -24.91 -14.95 -8.77
CA PHE A 408 -23.64 -14.24 -8.91
C PHE A 408 -22.72 -14.87 -9.97
N HIS A 409 -23.23 -15.83 -10.74
CA HIS A 409 -22.44 -16.55 -11.73
C HIS A 409 -21.88 -15.62 -12.81
N TYR A 410 -22.63 -14.58 -13.19
CA TYR A 410 -22.19 -13.61 -14.18
C TYR A 410 -20.94 -12.85 -13.72
N GLU A 411 -20.94 -12.36 -12.48
CA GLU A 411 -19.84 -11.61 -11.86
C GLU A 411 -18.57 -12.47 -11.78
N TRP A 412 -18.70 -13.74 -11.42
CA TRP A 412 -17.58 -14.68 -11.42
C TRP A 412 -17.03 -14.93 -12.83
N VAL A 413 -17.89 -15.06 -13.84
CA VAL A 413 -17.46 -15.20 -15.24
C VAL A 413 -16.77 -13.94 -15.75
N GLN A 414 -17.26 -12.75 -15.39
CA GLN A 414 -16.61 -11.48 -15.73
C GLN A 414 -15.24 -11.36 -15.06
N LEU A 415 -15.14 -11.73 -13.79
CA LEU A 415 -13.87 -11.77 -13.07
C LEU A 415 -12.88 -12.71 -13.77
N TYR A 416 -13.30 -13.92 -14.12
CA TYR A 416 -12.47 -14.89 -14.83
C TYR A 416 -11.91 -14.31 -16.14
N HIS A 417 -12.76 -13.76 -17.00
CA HIS A 417 -12.33 -13.18 -18.27
C HIS A 417 -11.40 -11.98 -18.08
N LEU A 418 -11.66 -11.13 -17.08
CA LEU A 418 -10.79 -10.01 -16.75
C LEU A 418 -9.40 -10.49 -16.31
N LEU A 419 -9.33 -11.49 -15.42
CA LEU A 419 -8.07 -12.04 -14.95
C LEU A 419 -7.29 -12.71 -16.09
N TYR A 420 -7.97 -13.42 -16.99
CA TYR A 420 -7.35 -13.98 -18.18
C TYR A 420 -6.80 -12.91 -19.15
N ALA A 421 -7.57 -11.83 -19.37
CA ALA A 421 -7.13 -10.71 -20.19
C ALA A 421 -5.92 -9.98 -19.56
N GLN A 422 -5.95 -9.77 -18.24
CA GLN A 422 -4.80 -9.20 -17.51
C GLN A 422 -3.59 -10.12 -17.57
N HIS A 423 -3.78 -11.43 -17.47
CA HIS A 423 -2.71 -12.40 -17.62
C HIS A 423 -1.98 -12.21 -18.95
N THR A 424 -2.75 -12.22 -20.03
CA THR A 424 -2.25 -12.05 -21.40
C THR A 424 -1.56 -10.70 -21.59
N TYR A 425 -2.15 -9.63 -21.03
CA TYR A 425 -1.56 -8.29 -21.05
C TYR A 425 -0.16 -8.30 -20.44
N TRP A 426 0.01 -8.78 -19.21
CA TRP A 426 1.30 -8.75 -18.54
C TRP A 426 2.33 -9.66 -19.20
N GLU A 427 1.92 -10.83 -19.69
CA GLU A 427 2.81 -11.73 -20.45
C GLU A 427 3.33 -11.07 -21.72
N SER A 428 2.51 -10.27 -22.41
CA SER A 428 2.94 -9.54 -23.61
C SER A 428 4.05 -8.52 -23.32
N TYR A 429 4.13 -8.01 -22.09
CA TYR A 429 5.23 -7.17 -21.66
C TYR A 429 6.43 -7.97 -21.17
N GLY A 430 6.30 -9.29 -20.94
CA GLY A 430 7.33 -10.21 -20.42
C GLY A 430 7.28 -10.38 -18.88
N LEU A 431 6.14 -10.09 -18.27
CA LEU A 431 5.86 -10.36 -16.86
C LEU A 431 4.93 -11.56 -16.76
N THR A 432 5.29 -12.53 -15.95
CA THR A 432 4.47 -13.71 -15.67
C THR A 432 3.66 -13.47 -14.40
N PRO A 433 2.33 -13.29 -14.49
CA PRO A 433 1.50 -13.03 -13.32
C PRO A 433 1.32 -14.27 -12.47
N ILE A 434 1.32 -14.04 -11.16
CA ILE A 434 0.95 -15.03 -10.15
C ILE A 434 -0.17 -14.42 -9.31
N TRP A 435 -1.36 -15.00 -9.41
CA TRP A 435 -2.52 -14.60 -8.63
C TRP A 435 -2.43 -15.19 -7.22
N THR A 436 -2.80 -14.39 -6.23
CA THR A 436 -2.80 -14.75 -4.82
C THR A 436 -3.94 -14.04 -4.08
N THR A 437 -4.16 -14.39 -2.83
CA THR A 437 -4.89 -13.56 -1.86
C THR A 437 -3.93 -13.05 -0.79
N TYR A 438 -4.36 -12.09 0.03
CA TYR A 438 -3.60 -11.62 1.20
C TYR A 438 -3.28 -12.76 2.18
N ALA A 439 -4.19 -13.73 2.32
CA ALA A 439 -3.99 -14.87 3.22
C ALA A 439 -3.03 -15.93 2.66
N GLU A 440 -3.00 -16.11 1.34
CA GLU A 440 -2.15 -17.12 0.70
C GLU A 440 -0.73 -16.63 0.42
N LEU A 441 -0.55 -15.32 0.16
CA LEU A 441 0.73 -14.74 -0.26
C LEU A 441 1.90 -15.09 0.67
N PRO A 442 1.80 -14.97 2.01
CA PRO A 442 2.92 -15.33 2.88
C PRO A 442 3.31 -16.81 2.74
N ASN A 443 2.32 -17.70 2.67
CA ASN A 443 2.58 -19.13 2.50
C ASN A 443 3.19 -19.47 1.14
N MET A 444 2.84 -18.75 0.08
CA MET A 444 3.48 -18.86 -1.23
C MET A 444 4.95 -18.42 -1.14
N ILE A 445 5.24 -17.26 -0.55
CA ILE A 445 6.62 -16.77 -0.40
C ILE A 445 7.46 -17.75 0.43
N ARG A 446 6.93 -18.25 1.55
CA ARG A 446 7.61 -19.23 2.41
C ARG A 446 8.06 -20.47 1.63
N LYS A 447 7.24 -20.93 0.68
CA LYS A 447 7.52 -22.10 -0.17
C LYS A 447 8.53 -21.82 -1.29
N LEU A 448 8.94 -20.56 -1.50
CA LEU A 448 10.03 -20.21 -2.43
C LEU A 448 11.42 -20.51 -1.86
N LEU A 449 11.52 -20.69 -0.53
CA LEU A 449 12.77 -21.08 0.13
C LEU A 449 13.31 -22.40 -0.44
N PRO A 450 14.54 -22.42 -0.99
CA PRO A 450 15.14 -23.63 -1.54
C PRO A 450 15.50 -24.70 -0.52
#